data_AF-S8BZC8-F1
#
_entry.id   AF-S8BZC8-F1
#
_cell.length_a   1.000
_cell.length_b   1.000
_cell.length_c   1.000
_cell.angle_alpha   90.00
_cell.angle_beta   90.00
_cell.angle_gamma   90.00
#
_symmetry.space_group_name_H-M   'P 1'
#
loop_
_entity.id
_entity.type
_entity.pdbx_description
1 polymer ?
#
loop_
_entity_poly.entity_id
_entity_poly.type
_entity_poly.pdbx_seq_one_letter_code
_entity_poly.pdbx_strand_id
1 'polypeptide(L)'
;EAIHLLPEMAGSNIHPKIARVLLERENPEASLLALRLSGVDWDCVSSTSLEEAVTVVRVRMECGLMTEAFMYQRMICTKLRDKKQMDQHNEVLQDRPQDWPLWLEVLVTEICCLCIRRNMVDRMIELPWNSDEEKHLHKTLLDYATADQASTAGSLLVVFYLQRYRYAEAYEVDALLQTLEEGFLSKCQEEVLAHKIKSRNYWRKQIVEQSVHLLPDVLQQELKKVKFGVKTGSSPASAKTRSPD
;
A
#
# COMPACT_ATOMS: atom_id res chain seq x y z
N GLU A 1 -36.63 -8.27 5.40
CA GLU A 1 -37.37 -7.71 6.56
C GLU A 1 -36.50 -6.91 7.52
N ALA A 2 -35.53 -7.50 8.25
CA ALA A 2 -34.75 -6.77 9.27
C ALA A 2 -33.93 -5.57 8.76
N ILE A 3 -33.49 -5.55 7.49
CA ILE A 3 -32.75 -4.42 6.89
C ILE A 3 -33.62 -3.16 6.76
N HIS A 4 -34.93 -3.33 6.52
CA HIS A 4 -35.88 -2.20 6.43
C HIS A 4 -36.14 -1.54 7.79
N LEU A 5 -35.81 -2.23 8.90
CA LEU A 5 -35.94 -1.72 10.26
C LEU A 5 -34.67 -0.99 10.74
N LEU A 6 -33.55 -1.05 10.00
CA LEU A 6 -32.31 -0.35 10.38
C LEU A 6 -32.50 1.17 10.53
N PRO A 7 -33.24 1.87 9.65
CA PRO A 7 -33.53 3.29 9.83
C PRO A 7 -34.43 3.56 11.05
N GLU A 8 -35.28 2.61 11.44
CA GLU A 8 -36.19 2.74 12.58
C GLU A 8 -35.49 2.44 13.91
N MET A 9 -34.43 1.62 13.88
CA MET A 9 -33.52 1.35 15.01
C MET A 9 -32.36 2.36 15.09
N ALA A 10 -32.40 3.43 14.29
CA ALA A 10 -31.33 4.42 14.18
C ALA A 10 -31.09 5.15 15.50
N GLY A 11 -29.86 5.09 15.98
CA GLY A 11 -29.37 5.81 17.14
C GLY A 11 -27.90 5.50 17.39
N SER A 12 -27.25 6.28 18.27
CA SER A 12 -25.85 6.09 18.70
C SER A 12 -25.56 4.73 19.36
N ASN A 13 -26.57 3.87 19.49
CA ASN A 13 -26.51 2.55 20.12
C ASN A 13 -26.42 1.39 19.12
N ILE A 14 -26.36 1.65 17.81
CA ILE A 14 -26.12 0.60 16.81
C ILE A 14 -24.71 0.04 17.04
N HIS A 15 -24.64 -1.22 17.47
CA HIS A 15 -23.37 -1.87 17.75
C HIS A 15 -22.56 -2.02 16.44
N PRO A 16 -21.27 -1.61 16.41
CA PRO A 16 -20.43 -1.65 15.21
C PRO A 16 -20.27 -3.06 14.56
N LYS A 17 -20.41 -4.14 15.34
CA LYS A 17 -20.48 -5.53 14.84
C LYS A 17 -21.61 -5.77 13.84
N ILE A 18 -22.69 -4.97 13.87
CA ILE A 18 -23.80 -5.09 12.91
C ILE A 18 -23.31 -4.84 11.49
N ALA A 19 -22.47 -3.81 11.27
CA ALA A 19 -21.89 -3.53 9.96
C ALA A 19 -21.05 -4.72 9.48
N ARG A 20 -20.21 -5.29 10.34
CA ARG A 20 -19.40 -6.46 10.01
C ARG A 20 -20.26 -7.66 9.61
N VAL A 21 -21.29 -8.00 10.39
CA VAL A 21 -22.17 -9.14 10.10
C VAL A 21 -22.95 -8.93 8.79
N LEU A 22 -23.37 -7.70 8.49
CA LEU A 22 -24.02 -7.38 7.22
C LEU A 22 -23.06 -7.52 6.03
N LEU A 23 -21.80 -7.15 6.21
CA LEU A 23 -20.76 -7.33 5.20
C LEU A 23 -20.48 -8.82 4.94
N GLU A 24 -20.38 -9.63 6.00
CA GLU A 24 -20.20 -11.09 5.93
C GLU A 24 -21.38 -11.80 5.25
N ARG A 25 -22.56 -11.16 5.21
CA ARG A 25 -23.76 -11.63 4.50
C ARG A 25 -23.89 -11.07 3.08
N GLU A 26 -22.80 -10.55 2.52
CA GLU A 26 -22.74 -10.01 1.15
C GLU A 26 -23.71 -8.83 0.92
N ASN A 27 -24.02 -8.05 1.96
CA ASN A 27 -24.84 -6.85 1.85
C ASN A 27 -24.05 -5.59 2.26
N PRO A 28 -23.18 -5.09 1.36
CA PRO A 28 -22.33 -3.94 1.67
C PRO A 28 -23.13 -2.64 1.82
N GLU A 29 -24.22 -2.47 1.07
CA GLU A 29 -25.08 -1.27 1.16
C GLU A 29 -25.77 -1.14 2.52
N ALA A 30 -26.34 -2.24 3.03
CA ALA A 30 -26.92 -2.24 4.38
C ALA A 30 -25.86 -2.05 5.46
N SER A 31 -24.64 -2.59 5.24
CA SER A 31 -23.52 -2.39 6.13
C SER A 31 -23.07 -0.92 6.18
N LEU A 32 -22.97 -0.27 5.02
CA LEU A 32 -22.65 1.15 4.91
C LEU A 32 -23.70 2.03 5.57
N LEU A 33 -24.98 1.70 5.38
CA LEU A 33 -26.09 2.37 6.07
C LEU A 33 -25.95 2.22 7.58
N ALA A 34 -25.66 1.02 8.09
CA ALA A 34 -25.45 0.79 9.52
C ALA A 34 -24.27 1.62 10.08
N LEU A 35 -23.17 1.73 9.33
CA LEU A 35 -22.05 2.61 9.71
C LEU A 35 -22.45 4.08 9.78
N ARG A 36 -23.15 4.59 8.76
CA ARG A 36 -23.64 5.98 8.73
C ARG A 36 -24.58 6.28 9.90
N LEU A 37 -25.51 5.38 10.18
CA LEU A 37 -26.46 5.52 11.29
C LEU A 37 -25.81 5.40 12.67
N SER A 38 -24.67 4.70 12.79
CA SER A 38 -23.94 4.58 14.06
C SER A 38 -23.14 5.84 14.44
N GLY A 39 -22.96 6.80 13.53
CA GLY A 39 -22.14 7.99 13.77
C GLY A 39 -20.62 7.74 13.80
N VAL A 40 -20.19 6.49 13.58
CA VAL A 40 -18.76 6.09 13.50
C VAL A 40 -18.07 6.66 12.26
N ASP A 41 -18.83 7.20 11.31
CA ASP A 41 -18.37 7.52 9.97
C ASP A 41 -17.40 8.71 9.87
N TRP A 42 -17.30 9.58 10.89
CA TRP A 42 -16.41 10.75 10.83
C TRP A 42 -15.77 11.17 12.16
N ASP A 43 -16.47 11.05 13.30
CA ASP A 43 -16.07 11.82 14.49
C ASP A 43 -15.42 11.03 15.64
N CYS A 44 -15.63 9.72 15.76
CA CYS A 44 -15.36 9.04 17.03
C CYS A 44 -14.01 8.31 17.17
N VAL A 45 -12.88 8.97 16.85
CA VAL A 45 -11.53 8.35 17.02
C VAL A 45 -11.20 8.03 18.49
N SER A 46 -11.95 8.54 19.47
CA SER A 46 -11.75 8.22 20.90
C SER A 46 -12.25 6.84 21.30
N SER A 47 -13.17 6.22 20.56
CA SER A 47 -13.73 4.91 20.89
C SER A 47 -13.54 3.83 19.81
N THR A 48 -13.01 4.19 18.64
CA THR A 48 -12.82 3.23 17.55
C THR A 48 -11.64 2.29 17.83
N SER A 49 -11.87 0.99 17.79
CA SER A 49 -10.82 -0.04 17.77
C SER A 49 -10.25 -0.24 16.36
N LEU A 50 -9.05 -0.81 16.24
CA LEU A 50 -8.44 -1.09 14.93
C LEU A 50 -9.33 -2.01 14.08
N GLU A 51 -9.98 -2.99 14.70
CA GLU A 51 -10.91 -3.91 14.04
C GLU A 51 -12.12 -3.17 13.44
N GLU A 52 -12.68 -2.21 14.17
CA GLU A 52 -13.78 -1.38 13.67
C GLU A 52 -13.30 -0.51 12.50
N ALA A 53 -12.11 0.09 12.60
CA ALA A 53 -11.56 0.88 11.50
C ALA A 53 -11.31 0.04 10.24
N VAL A 54 -10.81 -1.18 10.38
CA VAL A 54 -10.69 -2.14 9.28
C VAL A 54 -12.05 -2.49 8.68
N THR A 55 -13.06 -2.71 9.53
CA THR A 55 -14.43 -2.97 9.06
C THR A 55 -14.96 -1.80 8.22
N VAL A 56 -14.75 -0.58 8.71
CA VAL A 56 -15.19 0.65 8.02
C VAL A 56 -14.52 0.80 6.64
N VAL A 57 -13.21 0.52 6.55
CA VAL A 57 -12.49 0.47 5.27
C VAL A 57 -13.07 -0.61 4.35
N ARG A 58 -13.25 -1.83 4.85
CA ARG A 58 -13.78 -2.95 4.07
C ARG A 58 -15.16 -2.65 3.49
N VAL A 59 -16.08 -2.12 4.29
CA VAL A 59 -17.43 -1.76 3.85
C VAL A 59 -17.39 -0.75 2.71
N ARG A 60 -16.61 0.32 2.84
CA ARG A 60 -16.44 1.31 1.77
C ARG A 60 -15.86 0.71 0.50
N MET A 61 -14.87 -0.16 0.64
CA MET A 61 -14.26 -0.87 -0.49
C MET A 61 -15.24 -1.82 -1.18
N GLU A 62 -16.06 -2.57 -0.42
CA GLU A 62 -17.15 -3.41 -0.95
C GLU A 62 -18.23 -2.59 -1.68
N CYS A 63 -18.54 -1.38 -1.20
CA CYS A 63 -19.41 -0.41 -1.90
C CYS A 63 -18.75 0.32 -3.09
N GLY A 64 -17.49 0.04 -3.42
CA GLY A 64 -16.77 0.73 -4.50
C GLY A 64 -16.34 2.17 -4.19
N LEU A 65 -16.40 2.58 -2.92
CA LEU A 65 -16.07 3.91 -2.42
C LEU A 65 -14.58 4.01 -2.02
N MET A 66 -13.68 3.71 -2.97
CA MET A 66 -12.23 3.65 -2.70
C MET A 66 -11.66 4.97 -2.17
N THR A 67 -12.07 6.10 -2.76
CA THR A 67 -11.63 7.43 -2.31
C THR A 67 -12.09 7.72 -0.89
N GLU A 68 -13.31 7.32 -0.51
CA GLU A 68 -13.78 7.47 0.86
C GLU A 68 -13.00 6.58 1.84
N ALA A 69 -12.65 5.35 1.44
CA ALA A 69 -11.83 4.44 2.26
C ALA A 69 -10.44 5.04 2.50
N PHE A 70 -9.83 5.60 1.46
CA PHE A 70 -8.57 6.33 1.54
C PHE A 70 -8.66 7.57 2.45
N MET A 71 -9.69 8.41 2.27
CA MET A 71 -9.90 9.58 3.11
C MET A 71 -10.11 9.22 4.58
N TYR A 72 -10.86 8.15 4.85
CA TYR A 72 -11.08 7.63 6.20
C TYR A 72 -9.77 7.17 6.86
N GLN A 73 -8.96 6.38 6.14
CA GLN A 73 -7.64 5.97 6.63
C GLN A 73 -6.78 7.18 7.00
N ARG A 74 -6.71 8.19 6.13
CA ARG A 74 -5.93 9.41 6.39
C ARG A 74 -6.44 10.19 7.59
N MET A 75 -7.75 10.36 7.69
CA MET A 75 -8.38 11.05 8.79
C MET A 75 -8.03 10.40 10.12
N ILE A 76 -8.17 9.07 10.23
CA ILE A 76 -7.87 8.35 11.48
C ILE A 76 -6.39 8.39 11.80
N CYS A 77 -5.51 8.10 10.84
CA CYS A 77 -4.06 8.13 11.07
C CYS A 77 -3.58 9.54 11.49
N THR A 78 -4.16 10.60 10.91
CA THR A 78 -3.86 11.99 11.31
C THR A 78 -4.34 12.26 12.72
N LYS A 79 -5.60 11.94 13.05
CA LYS A 79 -6.16 12.12 14.40
C LYS A 79 -5.35 11.34 15.47
N LEU A 80 -4.88 10.13 15.17
CA LEU A 80 -4.03 9.34 16.08
C LEU A 80 -2.64 9.96 16.25
N ARG A 81 -2.06 10.49 15.18
CA ARG A 81 -0.77 11.21 15.23
C ARG A 81 -0.88 12.50 16.04
N ASP A 82 -1.97 13.25 15.89
CA ASP A 82 -2.17 14.52 16.58
C ASP A 82 -2.46 14.31 18.08
N LYS A 83 -3.23 13.28 18.44
CA LYS A 83 -3.41 12.87 19.85
C LYS A 83 -2.08 12.57 20.53
N LYS A 84 -1.17 11.86 19.84
CA LYS A 84 0.20 11.61 20.35
C LYS A 84 0.95 12.91 20.65
N GLN A 85 0.83 13.95 19.82
CA GLN A 85 1.52 15.23 20.06
C GLN A 85 0.96 15.95 21.30
N MET A 86 -0.35 15.85 21.55
CA MET A 86 -1.00 16.45 22.72
C MET A 86 -0.70 15.68 24.01
N ASP A 87 -0.69 14.35 23.96
CA ASP A 87 -0.38 13.49 25.12
C ASP A 87 1.09 13.57 25.51
N GLN A 88 2.00 13.81 24.56
CA GLN A 88 3.42 14.11 24.85
C GLN A 88 3.62 15.42 25.62
N HIS A 89 2.67 16.34 25.55
CA HIS A 89 2.70 17.60 26.29
C HIS A 89 2.12 17.48 27.70
N ASN A 90 1.37 16.40 27.98
CA ASN A 90 0.72 16.13 29.27
C ASN A 90 1.26 14.82 29.85
N GLU A 91 2.38 14.86 30.58
CA GLU A 91 3.13 13.70 31.09
C GLU A 91 2.40 12.76 32.09
N VAL A 92 1.07 12.76 32.20
CA VAL A 92 0.35 12.10 33.32
C VAL A 92 -0.48 10.86 32.95
N LEU A 93 -0.61 10.46 31.68
CA LEU A 93 -1.39 9.26 31.33
C LEU A 93 -0.62 8.29 30.43
N GLN A 94 0.37 7.62 31.03
CA GLN A 94 0.86 6.33 30.52
C GLN A 94 -0.17 5.24 30.84
N ASP A 95 -0.94 4.79 29.85
CA ASP A 95 -1.25 3.34 29.71
C ASP A 95 -1.86 2.91 28.35
N ARG A 96 -1.39 3.47 27.22
CA ARG A 96 -1.58 2.78 25.93
C ARG A 96 -0.39 2.98 25.01
N PRO A 97 0.34 1.92 24.61
CA PRO A 97 1.40 2.03 23.63
C PRO A 97 0.78 2.37 22.26
N GLN A 98 0.79 3.66 21.93
CA GLN A 98 1.39 4.23 20.72
C GLN A 98 1.49 3.35 19.46
N ASP A 99 0.34 2.98 18.86
CA ASP A 99 0.29 2.12 17.66
C ASP A 99 -0.05 2.84 16.36
N TRP A 100 0.10 4.17 16.26
CA TRP A 100 -0.23 4.88 15.01
C TRP A 100 0.45 4.29 13.74
N PRO A 101 1.74 3.84 13.77
CA PRO A 101 2.36 3.24 12.59
C PRO A 101 1.73 1.89 12.24
N LEU A 102 1.33 1.11 13.25
CA LEU A 102 0.62 -0.15 13.07
C LEU A 102 -0.75 0.08 12.43
N TRP A 103 -1.48 1.11 12.88
CA TRP A 103 -2.76 1.48 12.26
C TRP A 103 -2.59 1.89 10.81
N LEU A 104 -1.56 2.70 10.51
CA LEU A 104 -1.23 3.07 9.15
C LEU A 104 -0.92 1.83 8.30
N GLU A 105 -0.03 0.96 8.78
CA GLU A 105 0.34 -0.27 8.09
C GLU A 105 -0.89 -1.13 7.79
N VAL A 106 -1.71 -1.41 8.80
CA VAL A 106 -2.88 -2.28 8.67
C VAL A 106 -3.91 -1.70 7.70
N LEU A 107 -4.26 -0.41 7.84
CA LEU A 107 -5.29 0.20 6.99
C LEU A 107 -4.84 0.35 5.54
N VAL A 108 -3.59 0.79 5.30
CA VAL A 108 -3.06 0.91 3.93
C VAL A 108 -2.92 -0.47 3.29
N THR A 109 -2.41 -1.46 4.04
CA THR A 109 -2.27 -2.83 3.53
C THR A 109 -3.63 -3.44 3.21
N GLU A 110 -4.64 -3.22 4.04
CA GLU A 110 -6.01 -3.71 3.80
C GLU A 110 -6.60 -3.10 2.52
N ILE A 111 -6.49 -1.78 2.31
CA ILE A 111 -6.90 -1.11 1.06
C ILE A 111 -6.18 -1.77 -0.12
N CYS A 112 -4.86 -1.94 -0.02
CA CYS A 112 -4.06 -2.53 -1.09
C CYS A 112 -4.49 -3.96 -1.42
N CYS A 113 -4.69 -4.80 -0.41
CA CYS A 113 -5.11 -6.18 -0.59
C CYS A 113 -6.49 -6.29 -1.24
N LEU A 114 -7.43 -5.43 -0.84
CA LEU A 114 -8.77 -5.39 -1.43
C LEU A 114 -8.73 -4.92 -2.89
N CYS A 115 -7.94 -3.87 -3.19
CA CYS A 115 -7.74 -3.40 -4.56
C CYS A 115 -7.13 -4.48 -5.47
N ILE A 116 -6.12 -5.21 -4.99
CA ILE A 116 -5.51 -6.31 -5.75
C ILE A 116 -6.54 -7.41 -6.01
N ARG A 117 -7.24 -7.88 -4.98
CA ARG A 117 -8.25 -8.95 -5.09
C ARG A 117 -9.38 -8.59 -6.05
N ARG A 118 -9.78 -7.31 -6.10
CA ARG A 118 -10.87 -6.80 -6.94
C ARG A 118 -10.41 -6.28 -8.30
N ASN A 119 -9.11 -6.39 -8.62
CA ASN A 119 -8.52 -5.85 -9.85
C ASN A 119 -8.77 -4.34 -10.05
N MET A 120 -8.56 -3.56 -8.99
CA MET A 120 -8.70 -2.09 -8.97
C MET A 120 -7.38 -1.37 -8.66
N VAL A 121 -6.26 -2.06 -8.90
CA VAL A 121 -4.91 -1.54 -8.60
C VAL A 121 -4.57 -0.33 -9.44
N ASP A 122 -5.06 -0.27 -10.69
CA ASP A 122 -4.93 0.86 -11.61
C ASP A 122 -5.43 2.18 -10.99
N ARG A 123 -6.61 2.15 -10.34
CA ARG A 123 -7.18 3.32 -9.65
C ARG A 123 -6.48 3.59 -8.32
N MET A 124 -6.07 2.53 -7.63
CA MET A 124 -5.40 2.65 -6.33
C MET A 124 -4.07 3.40 -6.46
N ILE A 125 -3.27 3.12 -7.50
CA ILE A 125 -1.97 3.78 -7.69
C ILE A 125 -2.08 5.27 -8.05
N GLU A 126 -3.26 5.73 -8.49
CA GLU A 126 -3.55 7.14 -8.78
C GLU A 126 -3.83 7.96 -7.51
N LEU A 127 -4.12 7.32 -6.37
CA LEU A 127 -4.37 8.02 -5.12
C LEU A 127 -3.12 8.80 -4.65
N PRO A 128 -3.30 9.93 -3.92
CA PRO A 128 -2.22 10.80 -3.49
C PRO A 128 -1.50 10.27 -2.23
N TRP A 129 -0.89 9.10 -2.35
CA TRP A 129 -0.09 8.45 -1.31
C TRP A 129 1.10 9.31 -0.89
N ASN A 130 1.32 9.44 0.42
CA ASN A 130 2.54 10.03 0.98
C ASN A 130 3.63 8.97 1.19
N SER A 131 4.85 9.38 1.54
CA SER A 131 5.99 8.47 1.73
C SER A 131 5.76 7.42 2.81
N ASP A 132 5.01 7.75 3.87
CA ASP A 132 4.69 6.81 4.94
C ASP A 132 3.68 5.75 4.50
N GLU A 133 2.72 6.11 3.66
CA GLU A 133 1.75 5.17 3.10
C GLU A 133 2.37 4.34 1.97
N GLU A 134 3.19 4.97 1.13
CA GLU A 134 3.77 4.35 -0.06
C GLU A 134 4.62 3.12 0.27
N LYS A 135 5.38 3.14 1.36
CA LYS A 135 6.20 1.97 1.77
C LYS A 135 5.36 0.70 1.94
N HIS A 136 4.13 0.85 2.42
CA HIS A 136 3.20 -0.26 2.58
C HIS A 136 2.60 -0.67 1.23
N LEU A 137 2.24 0.29 0.38
CA LEU A 137 1.79 0.02 -0.99
C LEU A 137 2.85 -0.74 -1.81
N HIS A 138 4.11 -0.29 -1.76
CA HIS A 138 5.24 -0.93 -2.42
C HIS A 138 5.37 -2.37 -1.95
N LYS A 139 5.45 -2.56 -0.62
CA LYS A 139 5.58 -3.88 0.00
C LYS A 139 4.44 -4.81 -0.43
N THR A 140 3.18 -4.38 -0.32
CA THR A 140 2.02 -5.22 -0.66
C THR A 140 2.00 -5.61 -2.15
N LEU A 141 2.27 -4.68 -3.07
CA LEU A 141 2.31 -4.99 -4.50
C LEU A 141 3.47 -5.92 -4.87
N LEU A 142 4.63 -5.73 -4.26
CA LEU A 142 5.80 -6.57 -4.49
C LEU A 142 5.65 -7.97 -3.89
N ASP A 143 5.11 -8.08 -2.69
CA ASP A 143 4.79 -9.35 -2.04
C ASP A 143 3.81 -10.15 -2.90
N TYR A 144 2.78 -9.50 -3.45
CA TYR A 144 1.82 -10.15 -4.34
C TYR A 144 2.45 -10.56 -5.67
N ALA A 145 3.31 -9.74 -6.26
CA ALA A 145 4.04 -10.08 -7.48
C ALA A 145 5.04 -11.25 -7.27
N THR A 146 5.56 -11.38 -6.06
CA THR A 146 6.44 -12.48 -5.67
C THR A 146 5.66 -13.77 -5.43
N ALA A 147 4.46 -13.68 -4.86
CA ALA A 147 3.57 -14.82 -4.66
C ALA A 147 2.94 -15.33 -5.97
N ASP A 148 2.58 -14.41 -6.87
CA ASP A 148 1.98 -14.70 -8.17
C ASP A 148 2.69 -13.91 -9.29
N GLN A 149 3.64 -14.57 -9.96
CA GLN A 149 4.38 -13.98 -11.07
C GLN A 149 3.49 -13.75 -12.30
N ALA A 150 2.29 -14.31 -12.37
CA ALA A 150 1.34 -14.02 -13.44
C ALA A 150 0.58 -12.72 -13.20
N SER A 151 0.56 -12.20 -11.97
CA SER A 151 -0.14 -10.99 -11.59
C SER A 151 0.39 -9.74 -12.31
N THR A 152 -0.50 -8.78 -12.54
CA THR A 152 -0.15 -7.44 -13.03
C THR A 152 0.35 -6.52 -11.92
N ALA A 153 0.26 -6.91 -10.64
CA ALA A 153 0.61 -6.10 -9.47
C ALA A 153 2.02 -5.49 -9.57
N GLY A 154 3.02 -6.31 -9.92
CA GLY A 154 4.40 -5.83 -10.07
C GLY A 154 4.56 -4.84 -11.23
N SER A 155 3.84 -5.06 -12.33
CA SER A 155 3.90 -4.12 -13.47
C SER A 155 3.22 -2.80 -13.14
N LEU A 156 2.13 -2.84 -12.37
CA LEU A 156 1.45 -1.63 -11.87
C LEU A 156 2.29 -0.89 -10.81
N LEU A 157 3.11 -1.60 -10.02
CA LEU A 157 4.09 -0.97 -9.13
C LEU A 157 5.15 -0.18 -9.92
N VAL A 158 5.63 -0.70 -11.06
CA VAL A 158 6.51 0.05 -11.95
C VAL A 158 5.80 1.29 -12.51
N VAL A 159 4.54 1.14 -12.98
CA VAL A 159 3.73 2.27 -13.47
C VAL A 159 3.54 3.34 -12.38
N PHE A 160 3.30 2.95 -11.13
CA PHE A 160 3.17 3.86 -9.99
C PHE A 160 4.38 4.80 -9.86
N TYR A 161 5.61 4.28 -10.02
CA TYR A 161 6.84 5.06 -9.98
C TYR A 161 7.03 5.92 -11.22
N LEU A 162 6.74 5.38 -12.41
CA LEU A 162 6.82 6.11 -13.68
C LEU A 162 5.90 7.34 -13.69
N GLN A 163 4.65 7.19 -13.24
CA GLN A 163 3.66 8.28 -13.14
C GLN A 163 4.11 9.41 -12.20
N ARG A 164 5.03 9.11 -11.27
CA ARG A 164 5.59 10.06 -10.29
C ARG A 164 6.97 10.58 -10.68
N TYR A 165 7.41 10.34 -11.93
CA TYR A 165 8.72 10.74 -12.45
C TYR A 165 9.92 10.15 -11.67
N ARG A 166 9.68 9.04 -10.96
CA ARG A 166 10.67 8.35 -10.13
C ARG A 166 11.28 7.19 -10.91
N TYR A 167 12.06 7.55 -11.93
CA TYR A 167 12.56 6.61 -12.93
C TYR A 167 13.64 5.66 -12.39
N ALA A 168 14.42 6.08 -11.40
CA ALA A 168 15.41 5.22 -10.76
C ALA A 168 14.73 4.08 -9.99
N GLU A 169 13.71 4.38 -9.20
CA GLU A 169 12.93 3.39 -8.47
C GLU A 169 12.13 2.48 -9.39
N ALA A 170 11.55 3.03 -10.47
CA ALA A 170 10.90 2.22 -11.51
C ALA A 170 11.85 1.19 -12.12
N TYR A 171 13.10 1.58 -12.37
CA TYR A 171 14.15 0.71 -12.90
C TYR A 171 14.57 -0.37 -11.89
N GLU A 172 14.78 -0.01 -10.63
CA GLU A 172 15.14 -0.96 -9.57
C GLU A 172 14.06 -2.03 -9.37
N VAL A 173 12.79 -1.62 -9.36
CA VAL A 173 11.65 -2.54 -9.27
C VAL A 173 11.58 -3.44 -10.50
N ASP A 174 11.74 -2.89 -11.72
CA ASP A 174 11.73 -3.70 -12.95
C ASP A 174 12.86 -4.73 -12.96
N ALA A 175 14.08 -4.36 -12.54
CA ALA A 175 15.21 -5.29 -12.45
C ALA A 175 14.95 -6.43 -11.44
N LEU A 176 14.34 -6.12 -10.30
CA LEU A 176 13.93 -7.13 -9.32
C LEU A 176 12.87 -8.07 -9.89
N LEU A 177 11.83 -7.53 -10.53
CA LEU A 177 10.77 -8.32 -11.17
C LEU A 177 11.30 -9.20 -12.29
N GLN A 178 12.24 -8.71 -13.11
CA GLN A 178 12.90 -9.51 -14.15
C GLN A 178 13.61 -10.73 -13.55
N THR A 179 14.35 -10.53 -12.46
CA THR A 179 15.06 -11.63 -11.77
C THR A 179 14.08 -12.70 -11.25
N LEU A 180 12.95 -12.27 -10.69
CA LEU A 180 11.90 -13.17 -10.21
C LEU A 180 11.20 -13.92 -11.35
N GLU A 181 10.86 -13.22 -12.44
CA GLU A 181 10.19 -13.78 -13.60
C GLU A 181 11.10 -14.76 -14.37
N GLU A 182 12.39 -14.48 -14.51
CA GLU A 182 13.37 -15.40 -15.10
C GLU A 182 13.50 -16.68 -14.28
N GLY A 183 13.58 -16.54 -12.95
CA GLY A 183 13.59 -17.67 -12.03
C GLY A 183 12.34 -18.56 -12.17
N PHE A 184 11.16 -17.95 -12.35
CA PHE A 184 9.91 -18.67 -12.60
C PHE A 184 9.86 -19.32 -13.99
N LEU A 185 10.20 -18.57 -15.04
CA LEU A 185 10.18 -19.04 -16.43
C LEU A 185 11.09 -20.25 -16.66
N SER A 186 12.21 -20.34 -15.93
CA SER A 186 13.10 -21.52 -16.00
C SER A 186 12.46 -22.82 -15.50
N LYS A 187 11.41 -22.72 -14.67
CA LYS A 187 10.70 -23.85 -14.05
C LYS A 187 9.28 -24.05 -14.59
N CYS A 188 8.76 -23.07 -15.30
CA CYS A 188 7.38 -23.06 -15.79
C CYS A 188 7.21 -24.03 -16.98
N GLN A 189 6.29 -24.99 -16.85
CA GLN A 189 5.94 -25.93 -17.92
C GLN A 189 4.76 -25.42 -18.77
N GLU A 190 4.02 -24.42 -18.29
CA GLU A 190 2.85 -23.89 -18.98
C GLU A 190 3.23 -22.81 -20.00
N GLU A 191 3.25 -23.18 -21.27
CA GLU A 191 3.69 -22.29 -22.36
C GLU A 191 2.86 -21.01 -22.49
N VAL A 192 1.54 -21.11 -22.29
CA VAL A 192 0.63 -19.96 -22.37
C VAL A 192 0.96 -18.93 -21.30
N LEU A 193 1.18 -19.39 -20.07
CA LEU A 193 1.56 -18.55 -18.95
C LEU A 193 2.94 -17.93 -19.17
N ALA A 194 3.91 -18.74 -19.60
CA ALA A 194 5.26 -18.29 -19.90
C ALA A 194 5.27 -17.20 -20.99
N HIS A 195 4.46 -17.37 -22.05
CA HIS A 195 4.34 -16.37 -23.11
C HIS A 195 3.72 -15.05 -22.60
N LYS A 196 2.68 -15.12 -21.76
CA LYS A 196 2.07 -13.93 -21.14
C LYS A 196 3.09 -13.15 -20.29
N ILE A 197 3.86 -13.83 -19.45
CA ILE A 197 4.89 -13.22 -18.61
C ILE A 197 5.97 -12.57 -19.48
N LYS A 198 6.49 -13.28 -20.49
CA LYS A 198 7.50 -12.74 -21.42
C LYS A 198 7.02 -11.49 -22.17
N SER A 199 5.78 -11.50 -22.66
CA SER A 199 5.19 -10.36 -23.36
C SER A 199 5.08 -9.15 -22.43
N ARG A 200 4.56 -9.34 -21.21
CA ARG A 200 4.45 -8.25 -20.22
C ARG A 200 5.81 -7.69 -19.82
N ASN A 201 6.77 -8.58 -19.55
CA ASN A 201 8.15 -8.21 -19.24
C ASN A 201 8.77 -7.37 -20.36
N TYR A 202 8.60 -7.79 -21.61
CA TYR A 202 9.09 -7.04 -22.77
C TYR A 202 8.54 -5.61 -22.82
N TRP A 203 7.21 -5.44 -22.71
CA TRP A 203 6.60 -4.10 -22.74
C TRP A 203 7.00 -3.25 -21.54
N ARG A 204 7.02 -3.83 -20.34
CA ARG A 204 7.45 -3.13 -19.11
C ARG A 204 8.88 -2.62 -19.26
N LYS A 205 9.80 -3.49 -19.71
CA LYS A 205 11.20 -3.17 -19.95
C LYS A 205 11.36 -2.05 -20.99
N GLN A 206 10.62 -2.09 -22.09
CA GLN A 206 10.71 -1.03 -23.12
C GLN A 206 10.34 0.34 -22.55
N ILE A 207 9.26 0.43 -21.78
CA ILE A 207 8.83 1.69 -21.16
C ILE A 207 9.86 2.16 -20.12
N VAL A 208 10.38 1.24 -19.30
CA VAL A 208 11.40 1.57 -18.28
C VAL A 208 12.70 2.04 -18.95
N GLU A 209 13.18 1.37 -19.99
CA GLU A 209 14.39 1.78 -20.73
C GLU A 209 14.22 3.18 -21.34
N GLN A 210 13.06 3.48 -21.93
CA GLN A 210 12.75 4.82 -22.41
C GLN A 210 12.75 5.86 -21.28
N SER A 211 12.20 5.51 -20.12
CA SER A 211 12.17 6.41 -18.95
C SER A 211 13.56 6.70 -18.38
N VAL A 212 14.48 5.75 -18.44
CA VAL A 212 15.87 5.93 -18.00
C VAL A 212 16.59 6.97 -18.85
N HIS A 213 16.26 7.11 -20.13
CA HIS A 213 16.82 8.17 -20.98
C HIS A 213 16.42 9.59 -20.55
N LEU A 214 15.38 9.73 -19.73
CA LEU A 214 14.95 11.01 -19.17
C LEU A 214 15.75 11.40 -17.90
N LEU A 215 16.55 10.49 -17.35
CA LEU A 215 17.41 10.76 -16.19
C LEU A 215 18.68 11.53 -16.60
N PRO A 216 19.26 12.33 -15.71
CA PRO A 216 20.61 12.88 -15.88
C PRO A 216 21.67 11.81 -16.17
N ASP A 217 22.67 12.15 -16.99
CA ASP A 217 23.71 11.20 -17.43
C ASP A 217 24.45 10.51 -16.29
N VAL A 218 24.67 11.21 -15.17
CA VAL A 218 25.31 10.66 -13.97
C VAL A 218 24.51 9.48 -13.42
N LEU A 219 23.19 9.65 -13.27
CA LEU A 219 22.29 8.61 -12.79
C LEU A 219 22.12 7.49 -13.81
N GLN A 220 22.09 7.80 -15.11
CA GLN A 220 22.11 6.77 -16.15
C GLN A 220 23.35 5.88 -16.06
N GLN A 221 24.52 6.45 -15.81
CA GLN A 221 25.76 5.70 -15.64
C GLN A 221 25.75 4.85 -14.38
N GLU A 222 25.19 5.34 -13.27
CA GLU A 222 25.03 4.56 -12.03
C GLU A 222 24.09 3.36 -12.23
N LEU A 223 22.93 3.56 -12.84
CA LEU A 223 21.99 2.46 -13.12
C LEU A 223 22.58 1.42 -14.08
N LYS A 224 23.37 1.85 -15.07
CA LYS A 224 24.12 0.94 -15.96
C LYS A 224 25.15 0.14 -15.16
N LYS A 225 25.91 0.75 -14.24
CA LYS A 225 26.87 0.04 -13.37
C LYS A 225 26.18 -0.99 -12.46
N VAL A 226 24.98 -0.69 -11.97
CA VAL A 226 24.14 -1.63 -11.21
C VAL A 226 23.71 -2.82 -12.07
N LYS A 227 23.32 -2.60 -13.34
CA LYS A 227 23.03 -3.66 -14.33
C LYS A 227 24.24 -4.58 -14.60
N PHE A 228 25.47 -4.07 -14.43
CA PHE A 228 26.72 -4.81 -14.65
C PHE A 228 27.40 -5.28 -13.35
N GLY A 229 26.70 -5.28 -12.20
CA GLY A 229 27.16 -5.95 -10.98
C GLY A 229 28.42 -5.37 -10.33
N VAL A 230 28.75 -4.08 -10.57
CA VAL A 230 29.89 -3.46 -9.88
C VAL A 230 29.42 -2.88 -8.55
N LYS A 231 29.27 -3.74 -7.53
CA LYS A 231 29.41 -3.31 -6.12
C LYS A 231 30.88 -3.01 -5.88
N THR A 232 31.32 -1.79 -6.19
CA THR A 232 32.58 -1.28 -5.61
C THR A 232 32.30 -0.96 -4.15
N GLY A 233 32.60 -1.92 -3.27
CA GLY A 233 32.75 -1.61 -1.87
C GLY A 233 33.93 -0.66 -1.70
N SER A 234 33.66 0.56 -1.22
CA SER A 234 34.66 1.37 -0.54
C SER A 234 34.27 1.49 0.93
N SER A 235 34.71 0.50 1.70
CA SER A 235 34.96 0.69 3.13
C SER A 235 36.06 1.75 3.28
N PRO A 236 35.87 2.85 4.05
CA PRO A 236 36.99 3.69 4.41
C PRO A 236 37.75 3.02 5.56
N ALA A 237 38.82 2.31 5.21
CA ALA A 237 39.83 1.88 6.15
C ALA A 237 40.58 3.09 6.71
N SER A 238 40.49 3.24 8.04
CA SER A 238 41.50 3.74 8.98
C SER A 238 42.69 4.52 8.37
N ALA A 239 42.68 5.84 8.52
CA ALA A 239 43.88 6.67 8.41
C ALA A 239 44.38 7.01 9.84
N LYS A 240 45.35 6.23 10.32
CA LYS A 240 46.24 6.63 11.41
C LYS A 240 47.12 7.79 10.93
N THR A 241 46.92 8.97 11.48
CA THR A 241 47.88 10.07 11.40
C THR A 241 49.08 9.76 12.30
N ARG A 242 50.23 9.50 11.68
CA ARG A 242 51.55 9.74 12.29
C ARG A 242 51.93 11.18 11.95
N SER A 243 52.11 12.01 12.97
CA SER A 243 52.82 13.28 12.89
C SER A 243 54.34 13.04 12.88
N PRO A 244 55.12 13.82 12.12
CA PRO A 244 56.48 14.14 12.46
C PRO A 244 56.57 15.48 13.21
N ASP A 245 57.66 15.60 13.98
CA ASP A 245 58.16 16.73 14.79
C ASP A 245 57.58 16.90 16.20
#